data_AF-A0A2T4VUC5-F1
#
_entry.id   AF-A0A2T4VUC5-F1
#
_cell.length_a   1.000
_cell.length_b   1.000
_cell.length_c   1.000
_cell.angle_alpha   90.00
_cell.angle_beta   90.00
_cell.angle_gamma   90.00
#
_symmetry.space_group_name_H-M   'P 1'
#
loop_
_entity.id
_entity.type
_entity.pdbx_description
1 polymer ?
#
loop_
_entity_poly.entity_id
_entity_poly.type
_entity_poly.pdbx_seq_one_letter_code
_entity_poly.pdbx_strand_id
1 'polypeptide(L)'
;MIYGDDHSPELNEVDVLFFEVGDIVYGTDASQVLRIDRSHPDDLELPDLGPLKRGNRVLVFDTPEGEGHLKVDAIRGVRPVPIMDLRRLPLVAGAAPYAVGVFLDQERPVMLIDLVETLNAQGRH
;
A
#
# COMPACT_ATOMS: atom_id res chain seq x y z
N MET A 1 14.47 -41.41 15.66
CA MET A 1 14.10 -40.57 14.52
C MET A 1 13.41 -39.35 15.08
N ILE A 2 14.16 -38.25 15.22
CA ILE A 2 13.62 -36.96 15.61
C ILE A 2 13.41 -36.26 14.28
N TYR A 3 12.16 -36.11 13.84
CA TYR A 3 11.85 -35.22 12.73
C TYR A 3 12.12 -33.81 13.25
N GLY A 4 13.24 -33.22 12.82
CA GLY A 4 13.46 -31.80 13.02
C GLY A 4 12.37 -31.06 12.27
N ASP A 5 11.67 -30.16 12.96
CA ASP A 5 10.80 -29.17 12.34
C ASP A 5 11.58 -28.46 11.24
N ASP A 6 11.25 -28.80 10.00
CA ASP A 6 11.68 -28.11 8.79
C ASP A 6 10.88 -26.80 8.73
N HIS A 7 11.20 -25.87 9.64
CA HIS A 7 10.71 -24.50 9.57
C HIS A 7 11.40 -23.79 8.41
N SER A 8 10.80 -23.86 7.22
CA SER A 8 10.89 -22.85 6.17
C SER A 8 9.73 -23.07 5.19
N PRO A 9 8.90 -22.05 4.93
CA PRO A 9 9.45 -20.89 4.24
C PRO A 9 8.98 -19.53 4.78
N GLU A 10 9.93 -18.66 5.10
CA GLU A 10 9.73 -17.20 5.12
C GLU A 10 9.40 -16.62 3.72
N LEU A 11 9.12 -17.47 2.71
CA LEU A 11 8.83 -17.09 1.31
C LEU A 11 7.34 -16.94 0.99
N ASN A 12 6.44 -17.19 1.95
CA ASN A 12 4.99 -17.15 1.72
C ASN A 12 4.27 -15.96 2.39
N GLU A 13 5.03 -14.99 2.88
CA GLU A 13 4.52 -13.75 3.45
C GLU A 13 5.05 -12.56 2.66
N VAL A 14 4.27 -11.49 2.62
CA VAL A 14 4.69 -10.20 2.06
C VAL A 14 4.61 -9.17 3.18
N ASP A 15 5.66 -8.37 3.32
CA ASP A 15 5.64 -7.24 4.23
C ASP A 15 4.76 -6.14 3.65
N VAL A 16 3.64 -5.88 4.33
CA VAL A 16 2.69 -4.85 3.90
C VAL A 16 2.79 -3.67 4.87
N LEU A 17 3.05 -2.48 4.32
CA LEU A 17 2.91 -1.23 5.04
C LEU A 17 1.44 -0.81 5.03
N PHE A 18 0.87 -0.63 6.22
CA PHE A 18 -0.49 -0.15 6.41
C PHE A 18 -0.50 1.35 6.73
N PHE A 19 -1.40 2.08 6.08
CA PHE A 19 -1.53 3.52 6.24
C PHE A 19 -2.99 3.97 6.06
N GLU A 20 -3.26 5.23 6.40
CA GLU A 20 -4.60 5.82 6.34
C GLU A 20 -4.64 6.98 5.36
N VAL A 21 -5.74 7.07 4.62
CA VAL A 21 -6.18 8.26 3.89
C VAL A 21 -7.66 8.46 4.24
N GLY A 22 -7.98 9.59 4.85
CA GLY A 22 -9.30 9.87 5.40
C GLY A 22 -9.65 8.93 6.55
N ASP A 23 -10.70 8.12 6.36
CA ASP A 23 -11.15 7.07 7.28
C ASP A 23 -10.82 5.65 6.77
N ILE A 24 -10.11 5.55 5.65
CA ILE A 24 -9.88 4.30 4.95
C ILE A 24 -8.45 3.83 5.20
N VAL A 25 -8.31 2.54 5.42
CA VAL A 25 -7.01 1.87 5.60
C VAL A 25 -6.60 1.23 4.29
N TYR A 26 -5.39 1.54 3.88
CA TYR A 26 -4.75 1.01 2.69
C TYR A 26 -3.52 0.19 3.07
N GLY A 27 -3.13 -0.69 2.16
CA GLY A 27 -1.89 -1.46 2.24
C GLY A 27 -1.09 -1.30 0.95
N THR A 28 0.22 -1.27 1.07
CA THR A 28 1.15 -1.39 -0.06
C THR A 28 2.27 -2.35 0.34
N ASP A 29 2.92 -2.96 -0.65
CA ASP A 29 4.17 -3.67 -0.40
C ASP A 29 5.19 -2.71 0.21
N ALA A 30 5.75 -3.08 1.37
CA ALA A 30 6.70 -2.26 2.11
C ALA A 30 8.00 -2.04 1.35
N SER A 31 8.37 -2.96 0.44
CA SER A 31 9.57 -2.82 -0.40
C SER A 31 9.46 -1.68 -1.42
N GLN A 32 8.25 -1.23 -1.75
CA GLN A 32 8.04 -0.06 -2.60
C GLN A 32 8.34 1.25 -1.84
N VAL A 33 8.34 1.23 -0.50
CA VAL A 33 8.48 2.45 0.31
C VAL A 33 9.94 2.62 0.76
N LEU A 34 10.58 3.68 0.27
CA LEU A 34 11.95 4.04 0.64
C LEU A 34 12.01 4.63 2.05
N ARG A 35 11.09 5.56 2.35
CA ARG A 35 11.03 6.26 3.64
C ARG A 35 9.67 6.91 3.85
N ILE A 36 9.42 7.26 5.11
CA ILE A 36 8.30 8.09 5.54
C ILE A 36 8.86 9.45 5.96
N ASP A 37 8.33 10.53 5.40
CA ASP A 37 8.72 11.89 5.75
C ASP A 37 7.52 12.73 6.20
N ARG A 38 7.78 13.99 6.57
CA ARG A 38 6.75 15.02 6.74
C ARG A 38 6.32 15.51 5.36
N SER A 39 5.02 15.73 5.21
CA SER A 39 4.45 16.28 3.99
C SER A 39 4.92 17.71 3.71
N HIS A 40 5.21 17.99 2.45
CA HIS A 40 5.36 19.32 1.87
C HIS A 40 4.08 19.72 1.11
N PRO A 41 3.74 21.02 0.96
CA PRO A 41 2.58 21.45 0.17
C PRO A 41 2.50 20.85 -1.24
N ASP A 42 3.65 20.70 -1.90
CA ASP A 42 3.76 20.21 -3.28
C ASP A 42 3.72 18.67 -3.43
N ASP A 43 3.64 17.93 -2.31
CA ASP A 43 3.52 16.47 -2.37
C ASP A 43 2.16 16.05 -2.95
N LEU A 44 2.11 14.86 -3.54
CA LEU A 44 0.93 14.36 -4.23
C LEU A 44 -0.22 14.07 -3.26
N GLU A 45 -1.39 14.60 -3.58
CA GLU A 45 -2.66 14.19 -3.01
C GLU A 45 -3.41 13.38 -4.06
N LEU A 46 -3.97 12.24 -3.66
CA LEU A 46 -4.77 11.41 -4.56
C LEU A 46 -6.24 11.45 -4.14
N PRO A 47 -7.08 12.27 -4.80
CA PRO A 47 -8.50 12.40 -4.42
C PRO A 47 -9.26 11.07 -4.46
N ASP A 48 -8.83 10.16 -5.34
CA ASP A 48 -9.46 8.84 -5.52
C ASP A 48 -9.20 7.88 -4.33
N LEU A 49 -8.17 8.15 -3.50
CA LEU A 49 -7.97 7.45 -2.22
C LEU A 49 -8.84 8.06 -1.09
N GLY A 50 -9.60 9.11 -1.41
CA GLY A 50 -10.41 9.86 -0.47
C GLY A 50 -9.72 11.14 0.02
N PRO A 51 -10.50 12.02 0.67
CA PRO A 51 -9.97 13.28 1.17
C PRO A 51 -9.08 13.07 2.39
N LEU A 52 -7.88 13.66 2.37
CA LEU A 52 -7.00 13.72 3.52
C LEU A 52 -7.63 14.53 4.66
N LYS A 53 -7.49 14.04 5.89
CA LYS A 53 -7.92 14.78 7.10
C LYS A 53 -6.83 15.67 7.66
N ARG A 54 -5.58 15.22 7.58
CA ARG A 54 -4.38 15.86 8.13
C ARG A 54 -3.30 15.94 7.07
N GLY A 55 -3.03 14.86 6.34
CA GLY A 55 -2.05 14.79 5.27
C GLY A 55 -0.62 15.13 5.69
N ASN A 56 -0.26 14.93 6.96
CA ASN A 56 1.01 15.42 7.55
C ASN A 56 2.21 14.49 7.31
N ARG A 57 2.02 13.39 6.59
CA ARG A 57 3.04 12.38 6.30
C ARG A 57 3.05 12.09 4.82
N VAL A 58 4.20 11.68 4.33
CA VAL A 58 4.38 11.28 2.94
C VAL A 58 5.06 9.92 2.88
N LEU A 59 4.55 9.05 2.02
CA LEU A 59 5.25 7.85 1.59
C LEU A 59 6.11 8.22 0.40
N VAL A 60 7.42 8.03 0.54
CA VAL A 60 8.38 8.24 -0.54
C VAL A 60 8.72 6.88 -1.15
N PHE A 61 8.62 6.77 -2.47
CA PHE A 61 8.86 5.55 -3.23
C PHE A 61 9.63 5.84 -4.52
N ASP A 62 10.33 4.84 -5.05
CA ASP A 62 11.05 4.97 -6.32
C ASP A 62 10.08 4.90 -7.50
N THR A 63 10.35 5.71 -8.52
CA THR A 63 9.64 5.73 -9.80
C THR A 63 10.66 5.83 -10.93
N PRO A 64 10.29 5.48 -12.18
CA PRO A 64 11.21 5.64 -13.32
C PRO A 64 11.69 7.09 -13.55
N GLU A 65 10.94 8.08 -13.05
CA GLU A 65 11.20 9.51 -13.26
C GLU A 65 11.91 10.18 -12.06
N GLY A 66 12.10 9.46 -10.96
CA GLY A 66 12.64 9.98 -9.70
C GLY A 66 11.89 9.46 -8.48
N GLU A 67 11.73 10.28 -7.45
CA GLU A 67 10.98 9.91 -6.26
C GLU A 67 9.50 10.32 -6.38
N GLY A 68 8.60 9.37 -6.08
CA GLY A 68 7.16 9.60 -5.91
C GLY A 68 6.84 9.88 -4.45
N HIS A 69 5.96 10.86 -4.21
CA HIS A 69 5.65 11.38 -2.87
C HIS A 69 4.13 11.35 -2.62
N LEU A 70 3.61 10.33 -1.93
CA LEU A 70 2.16 10.22 -1.65
C LEU A 70 1.81 10.71 -0.24
N LYS A 71 0.99 11.76 -0.13
CA LYS A 71 0.49 12.22 1.17
C LYS A 71 -0.47 11.21 1.79
N VAL A 72 -0.33 11.01 3.10
CA VAL A 72 -1.16 10.11 3.91
C VAL A 72 -1.45 10.74 5.28
N ASP A 73 -2.52 10.29 5.92
CA ASP A 73 -2.93 10.79 7.23
C ASP A 73 -2.17 10.16 8.39
N ALA A 74 -1.91 8.85 8.31
CA ALA A 74 -1.21 8.11 9.35
C ALA A 74 -0.53 6.86 8.80
N ILE A 75 0.54 6.45 9.48
CA ILE A 75 1.21 5.16 9.27
C ILE A 75 0.82 4.25 10.42
N ARG A 76 0.31 3.06 10.11
CA ARG A 76 -0.04 2.02 11.10
C ARG A 76 1.10 1.04 11.34
N GLY A 77 2.04 0.95 10.41
CA GLY A 77 3.25 0.14 10.52
C GLY A 77 3.34 -0.92 9.43
N VAL A 78 4.42 -1.69 9.48
CA VAL A 78 4.65 -2.84 8.60
C VAL A 78 4.34 -4.11 9.37
N ARG A 79 3.65 -5.05 8.73
CA ARG A 79 3.49 -6.41 9.24
C ARG A 79 3.57 -7.42 8.09
N PRO A 80 4.11 -8.62 8.34
CA PRO A 80 4.03 -9.70 7.37
C PRO A 80 2.57 -10.13 7.21
N VAL A 81 2.17 -10.41 5.97
CA VAL A 81 0.85 -10.93 5.63
C VAL A 81 1.02 -12.20 4.79
N PRO A 82 0.40 -13.33 5.20
CA PRO A 82 0.40 -14.55 4.40
C PRO A 82 -0.21 -14.30 3.02
N ILE A 83 0.47 -14.75 1.95
CA ILE A 83 -0.02 -14.60 0.57
C ILE A 83 -1.42 -15.21 0.40
N MET A 84 -1.74 -16.28 1.14
CA MET A 84 -3.05 -16.94 1.10
C MET A 84 -4.21 -16.06 1.59
N ASP A 85 -3.92 -15.03 2.39
CA ASP A 85 -4.90 -14.08 2.92
C ASP A 85 -5.12 -12.88 1.96
N LEU A 86 -4.26 -12.73 0.96
CA LEU A 86 -4.40 -11.72 -0.08
C LEU A 86 -5.41 -12.21 -1.13
N ARG A 87 -6.31 -11.31 -1.55
CA ARG A 87 -7.27 -11.54 -2.63
C ARG A 87 -6.97 -10.59 -3.77
N ARG A 88 -6.63 -11.14 -4.95
CA ARG A 88 -6.48 -10.33 -6.16
C ARG A 88 -7.82 -9.76 -6.57
N LEU A 89 -7.86 -8.48 -6.94
CA LEU A 89 -9.05 -7.89 -7.51
C LEU A 89 -9.26 -8.42 -8.93
N PRO A 90 -10.48 -8.84 -9.29
CA PRO A 90 -10.77 -9.17 -10.67
C PRO A 90 -10.62 -7.91 -11.54
N LEU A 91 -10.07 -8.07 -12.75
CA LEU A 91 -10.05 -7.01 -13.78
C LEU A 91 -11.49 -6.76 -14.24
N VAL A 92 -12.20 -5.90 -13.52
CA VAL A 92 -13.55 -5.44 -13.89
C VAL A 92 -13.46 -3.98 -14.28
N ALA A 93 -14.22 -3.58 -15.31
CA ALA A 93 -14.38 -2.18 -15.69
C ALA A 93 -14.85 -1.36 -14.47
N GLY A 94 -13.97 -0.52 -13.92
CA GLY A 94 -14.24 0.33 -12.75
C GLY A 94 -13.35 0.10 -11.53
N ALA A 95 -12.49 -0.93 -11.52
CA ALA A 95 -11.42 -0.99 -10.53
C ALA A 95 -10.40 0.11 -10.82
N ALA A 96 -9.99 0.85 -9.80
CA ALA A 96 -8.95 1.86 -9.96
C ALA A 96 -7.65 1.19 -10.42
N PRO A 97 -6.91 1.79 -11.38
CA PRO A 97 -5.74 1.14 -12.01
C PRO A 97 -4.63 0.82 -10.99
N TYR A 98 -4.59 1.55 -9.88
CA TYR A 98 -3.66 1.33 -8.79
C TYR A 98 -4.09 0.22 -7.80
N ALA A 99 -5.33 -0.27 -7.86
CA ALA A 99 -5.83 -1.27 -6.92
C ALA A 99 -5.45 -2.68 -7.38
N VAL A 100 -4.61 -3.35 -6.59
CA VAL A 100 -4.06 -4.68 -6.92
C VAL A 100 -4.86 -5.79 -6.25
N GLY A 101 -5.40 -5.53 -5.06
CA GLY A 101 -6.05 -6.55 -4.25
C GLY A 101 -6.75 -6.03 -3.01
N VAL A 102 -7.25 -6.96 -2.22
CA VAL A 102 -7.85 -6.72 -0.91
C VAL A 102 -7.29 -7.73 0.08
N PHE A 103 -7.05 -7.26 1.30
CA PHE A 103 -6.73 -8.06 2.48
C PHE A 103 -7.82 -7.85 3.54
N LEU A 104 -8.17 -8.89 4.29
CA LEU A 104 -9.11 -8.78 5.42
C LEU A 104 -8.34 -8.75 6.73
N ASP A 105 -8.25 -7.57 7.34
CA ASP A 105 -7.68 -7.39 8.67
C ASP A 105 -8.78 -7.54 9.73
N GLN A 106 -8.89 -8.70 10.37
CA GLN A 106 -9.94 -8.98 11.35
C GLN A 106 -11.35 -8.61 10.82
N GLU A 107 -11.67 -9.11 9.63
CA GLU A 107 -12.93 -8.84 8.88
C GLU A 107 -13.07 -7.43 8.30
N ARG A 108 -12.10 -6.53 8.52
CA ARG A 108 -12.10 -5.20 7.91
C ARG A 108 -11.35 -5.22 6.58
N PRO A 109 -11.95 -4.76 5.47
CA PRO A 109 -11.26 -4.70 4.20
C PRO A 109 -10.16 -3.63 4.22
N VAL A 110 -8.98 -4.04 3.80
CA VAL A 110 -7.85 -3.18 3.46
C VAL A 110 -7.62 -3.29 1.97
N MET A 111 -7.69 -2.15 1.27
CA MET A 111 -7.38 -2.09 -0.15
C MET A 111 -5.86 -2.11 -0.34
N LEU A 112 -5.37 -3.04 -1.16
CA LEU A 112 -3.96 -3.15 -1.52
C LEU A 112 -3.73 -2.37 -2.81
N ILE A 113 -2.82 -1.39 -2.76
CA ILE A 113 -2.50 -0.54 -3.89
C ILE A 113 -1.04 -0.68 -4.30
N ASP A 114 -0.76 -0.39 -5.56
CA ASP A 114 0.59 -0.24 -6.09
C ASP A 114 0.93 1.26 -6.17
N LEU A 115 2.03 1.69 -5.55
CA LEU A 115 2.38 3.11 -5.47
C LEU A 115 2.84 3.68 -6.82
N VAL A 116 3.51 2.88 -7.63
CA VAL A 116 3.98 3.30 -8.96
C VAL A 116 2.79 3.48 -9.90
N GLU A 117 1.86 2.54 -9.92
CA GLU A 117 0.63 2.66 -10.70
C GLU A 117 -0.28 3.80 -10.18
N THR A 118 -0.22 4.09 -8.87
CA THR A 118 -0.92 5.24 -8.27
C THR A 118 -0.45 6.56 -8.89
N LEU A 119 0.86 6.73 -9.08
CA LEU A 119 1.40 7.92 -9.74
C LEU A 119 1.02 7.98 -11.22
N ASN A 120 1.15 6.86 -11.95
CA ASN A 120 0.82 6.78 -13.37
C ASN A 120 -0.63 7.14 -13.68
N ALA A 121 -1.55 6.83 -12.77
CA ALA A 121 -2.96 7.16 -12.90
C ALA A 121 -3.23 8.67 -12.95
N GLN A 122 -2.37 9.49 -12.32
CA GLN A 122 -2.53 10.95 -12.29
C GLN A 122 -2.12 11.63 -13.60
N GLY A 123 -1.12 11.09 -14.30
CA GLY A 123 -0.62 11.65 -15.57
C GLY A 123 -1.51 11.37 -16.80
N ARG A 124 -2.62 10.64 -16.64
CA ARG A 124 -3.52 10.22 -17.72
C ARG A 124 -4.77 11.11 -17.90
N HIS A 125 -4.81 12.29 -17.30
CA HIS A 125 -5.88 13.27 -17.46
C HIS A 125 -5.57 14.36 -18.49
#